data_AF-A0A942GKV4-F1
#
_entry.id   AF-A0A942GKV4-F1
#
_cell.length_a   1.000
_cell.length_b   1.000
_cell.length_c   1.000
_cell.angle_alpha   90.00
_cell.angle_beta   90.00
_cell.angle_gamma   90.00
#
_symmetry.space_group_name_H-M   'P 1'
#
loop_
_entity.id
_entity.type
_entity.pdbx_description
1 polymer ?
#
loop_
_entity_poly.entity_id
_entity_poly.type
_entity_poly.pdbx_seq_one_letter_code
_entity_poly.pdbx_strand_id
1 'polypeptide(L)'
;MLKAELPKALRHLQEGNIAPVDLAQAAIGPGMAVYTRYAKVLDADGKSVRVREALTLINQVLDEVLAEQEGAFDADTRWALAWFEQHGFEPAEYGVAETLSKAKNTSVQGMQEAGIIHARGGKVRLLKSGELAPDWDPEKDPRLTVWEMVHHLIRVLEQGEAAAAALVAKLRGRADTARELAYRLYTVCDRKKWAQAALAYNGLVQSWPEIARLAQERKPLDQQLDIFAE
;
A
#
# COMPACT_ATOMS: atom_id res chain seq x y z
N MET A 1 -17.11 -9.27 17.41
CA MET A 1 -17.07 -10.51 16.61
C MET A 1 -16.52 -10.26 15.21
N LEU A 2 -17.18 -9.47 14.36
CA LEU A 2 -16.66 -9.15 13.01
C LEU A 2 -15.24 -8.56 13.07
N LYS A 3 -15.00 -7.59 13.96
CA LYS A 3 -13.67 -6.99 14.23
C LYS A 3 -12.61 -7.97 14.74
N ALA A 4 -12.99 -9.16 15.23
CA ALA A 4 -12.04 -10.14 15.77
C ALA A 4 -11.71 -11.26 14.75
N GLU A 5 -12.68 -11.65 13.92
CA GLU A 5 -12.53 -12.76 12.96
C GLU A 5 -12.13 -12.28 11.56
N LEU A 6 -12.70 -11.17 11.07
CA LEU A 6 -12.44 -10.66 9.73
C LEU A 6 -10.96 -10.32 9.49
N PRO A 7 -10.19 -9.73 10.43
CA PRO A 7 -8.77 -9.44 10.19
C PRO A 7 -7.90 -10.68 9.90
N LYS A 8 -8.30 -11.86 10.38
CA LYS A 8 -7.59 -13.11 10.06
C LYS A 8 -7.89 -13.58 8.64
N ALA A 9 -9.16 -13.54 8.25
CA ALA A 9 -9.57 -13.88 6.89
C ALA A 9 -8.97 -12.93 5.85
N LEU A 10 -8.93 -11.63 6.16
CA LEU A 10 -8.31 -10.62 5.29
C LEU A 10 -6.83 -10.88 5.05
N ARG A 11 -6.08 -11.25 6.09
CA ARG A 11 -4.67 -11.63 5.93
C ARG A 11 -4.49 -12.80 4.98
N HIS A 12 -5.31 -13.86 5.09
CA HIS A 12 -5.24 -14.98 4.15
C HIS A 12 -5.57 -14.55 2.70
N LEU A 13 -6.53 -13.63 2.51
CA LEU A 13 -6.86 -13.11 1.18
C LEU A 13 -5.71 -12.26 0.60
N GLN A 14 -5.05 -11.45 1.45
CA GLN A 14 -3.85 -10.70 1.06
C GLN A 14 -2.69 -11.65 0.74
N GLU A 15 -2.46 -12.70 1.52
CA GLU A 15 -1.45 -13.74 1.24
C GLU A 15 -1.74 -14.48 -0.07
N GLY A 16 -3.01 -14.68 -0.40
CA GLY A 16 -3.47 -15.20 -1.69
C GLY A 16 -3.33 -14.23 -2.87
N ASN A 17 -2.82 -13.01 -2.65
CA ASN A 17 -2.66 -11.96 -3.66
C ASN A 17 -3.96 -11.60 -4.40
N ILE A 18 -5.10 -11.65 -3.70
CA ILE A 18 -6.37 -11.17 -4.24
C ILE A 18 -6.27 -9.67 -4.52
N ALA A 19 -6.50 -9.24 -5.76
CA ALA A 19 -6.37 -7.84 -6.13
C ALA A 19 -7.27 -6.94 -5.26
N PRO A 20 -6.85 -5.70 -4.95
CA PRO A 20 -7.62 -4.81 -4.06
C PRO A 20 -9.06 -4.57 -4.49
N VAL A 21 -9.34 -4.48 -5.80
CA VAL A 21 -10.71 -4.36 -6.34
C VAL A 21 -11.59 -5.56 -6.00
N ASP A 22 -11.00 -6.75 -5.95
CA ASP A 22 -11.68 -8.00 -5.65
C ASP A 22 -11.68 -8.30 -4.14
N LEU A 23 -10.78 -7.68 -3.37
CA LEU A 23 -10.62 -7.93 -1.94
C LEU A 23 -11.90 -7.61 -1.16
N ALA A 24 -12.58 -6.52 -1.49
CA ALA A 24 -13.87 -6.17 -0.88
C ALA A 24 -14.93 -7.25 -1.14
N GLN A 25 -15.01 -7.77 -2.37
CA GLN A 25 -15.94 -8.86 -2.71
C GLN A 25 -15.56 -10.18 -2.02
N ALA A 26 -14.27 -10.51 -2.01
CA ALA A 26 -13.75 -11.70 -1.35
C ALA A 26 -13.98 -11.66 0.17
N ALA A 27 -13.91 -10.47 0.79
CA ALA A 27 -14.15 -10.25 2.20
C ALA A 27 -15.64 -10.41 2.60
N ILE A 28 -16.58 -10.26 1.66
CA ILE A 28 -18.02 -10.47 1.92
C ILE A 28 -18.28 -11.91 2.38
N GLY A 29 -17.65 -12.92 1.76
CA GLY A 29 -17.86 -14.32 2.15
C GLY A 29 -17.54 -14.58 3.63
N PRO A 30 -16.29 -14.33 4.09
CA PRO A 30 -15.91 -14.42 5.49
C PRO A 30 -16.75 -13.51 6.41
N GLY A 31 -17.02 -12.28 5.99
CA GLY A 31 -17.82 -11.33 6.78
C GLY A 31 -19.27 -11.79 6.98
N MET A 32 -19.89 -12.31 5.92
CA MET A 32 -21.25 -12.87 5.95
C MET A 32 -21.29 -14.18 6.72
N ALA A 33 -20.25 -15.02 6.65
CA ALA A 33 -20.17 -16.23 7.46
C ALA A 33 -20.17 -15.92 8.98
N VAL A 34 -19.51 -14.84 9.40
CA VAL A 34 -19.57 -14.36 10.79
C VAL A 34 -20.96 -13.83 11.12
N TYR A 35 -21.57 -13.06 10.21
CA TYR A 35 -22.90 -12.48 10.40
C TYR A 35 -24.02 -13.54 10.48
N THR A 36 -24.01 -14.55 9.61
CA THR A 36 -25.04 -15.59 9.54
C THR A 36 -24.85 -16.72 10.55
N ARG A 37 -23.69 -16.80 11.22
CA ARG A 37 -23.45 -17.76 12.32
C ARG A 37 -24.41 -17.52 13.50
N TYR A 38 -24.92 -16.30 13.66
CA TYR A 38 -25.81 -15.93 14.74
C TYR A 38 -27.24 -15.76 14.25
N ALA A 39 -28.20 -16.23 15.05
CA ALA A 39 -29.62 -16.14 14.72
C ALA A 39 -30.12 -14.68 14.58
N LYS A 40 -29.46 -13.73 15.26
CA LYS A 40 -29.76 -12.30 15.19
C LYS A 40 -28.51 -11.48 15.55
N VAL A 41 -28.14 -10.53 14.71
CA VAL A 41 -27.09 -9.54 14.99
C VAL A 41 -27.78 -8.22 15.32
N LEU A 42 -27.40 -7.61 16.45
CA LEU A 42 -27.98 -6.37 16.94
C LEU A 42 -26.96 -5.23 16.87
N ASP A 43 -27.42 -4.02 16.58
CA ASP A 43 -26.62 -2.79 16.69
C ASP A 43 -26.56 -2.28 18.14
N ALA A 44 -25.89 -1.14 18.36
CA ALA A 44 -25.77 -0.52 19.68
C ALA A 44 -27.12 -0.08 20.29
N ASP A 45 -28.14 0.11 19.46
CA ASP A 45 -29.50 0.48 19.87
C ASP A 45 -30.40 -0.76 20.07
N GLY A 46 -29.86 -1.97 19.93
CA GLY A 46 -30.60 -3.23 20.07
C GLY A 46 -31.50 -3.58 18.87
N LYS A 47 -31.36 -2.89 17.74
CA LYS A 47 -32.12 -3.19 16.51
C LYS A 47 -31.41 -4.25 15.69
N SER A 48 -32.20 -5.05 14.96
CA SER A 48 -31.65 -6.05 14.04
C SER A 48 -30.89 -5.36 12.92
N VAL A 49 -29.60 -5.68 12.80
CA VAL A 49 -28.80 -5.33 11.62
C VAL A 49 -29.38 -6.06 10.41
N ARG A 50 -29.57 -5.38 9.29
CA ARG A 50 -29.97 -5.96 7.99
C ARG A 50 -28.74 -6.33 7.18
N VAL A 51 -28.91 -7.17 6.15
CA VAL A 51 -27.81 -7.56 5.25
C VAL A 51 -27.08 -6.35 4.64
N ARG A 52 -27.82 -5.30 4.26
CA ARG A 52 -27.21 -4.07 3.73
C ARG A 52 -26.28 -3.40 4.75
N GLU A 53 -26.72 -3.32 6.00
CA GLU A 53 -25.92 -2.72 7.09
C GLU A 53 -24.73 -3.62 7.43
N ALA A 54 -24.90 -4.94 7.38
CA ALA A 54 -23.80 -5.89 7.54
C ALA A 54 -22.72 -5.70 6.46
N LEU A 55 -23.10 -5.52 5.20
CA LEU A 55 -22.16 -5.23 4.12
C LEU A 55 -21.40 -3.92 4.34
N THR A 56 -22.08 -2.87 4.81
CA THR A 56 -21.42 -1.61 5.19
C THR A 56 -20.41 -1.83 6.31
N LEU A 57 -20.78 -2.59 7.34
CA LEU A 57 -19.89 -2.93 8.46
C LEU A 57 -18.68 -3.76 8.01
N ILE A 58 -18.84 -4.68 7.05
CA ILE A 58 -17.74 -5.48 6.50
C ILE A 58 -16.72 -4.57 5.81
N ASN A 59 -17.18 -3.66 4.94
CA ASN A 59 -16.30 -2.70 4.28
C ASN A 59 -15.62 -1.75 5.29
N GLN A 60 -16.35 -1.31 6.32
CA GLN A 60 -15.76 -0.49 7.38
C GLN A 60 -14.66 -1.25 8.14
N VAL A 61 -14.89 -2.51 8.50
CA VAL A 61 -13.87 -3.32 9.20
C VAL A 61 -12.68 -3.61 8.28
N LEU A 62 -12.89 -3.84 6.99
CA LEU A 62 -11.81 -3.95 6.01
C LEU A 62 -10.92 -2.69 6.03
N ASP A 63 -11.53 -1.50 5.94
CA ASP A 63 -10.81 -0.24 5.98
C ASP A 63 -10.06 -0.03 7.30
N GLU A 64 -10.69 -0.36 8.43
CA GLU A 64 -10.08 -0.28 9.77
C GLU A 64 -8.85 -1.19 9.87
N VAL A 65 -8.95 -2.45 9.41
CA VAL A 65 -7.83 -3.41 9.46
C VAL A 65 -6.65 -2.94 8.63
N LEU A 66 -6.91 -2.41 7.42
CA LEU A 66 -5.84 -1.88 6.57
C LEU A 66 -5.23 -0.59 7.15
N ALA A 67 -6.02 0.22 7.85
CA ALA A 67 -5.52 1.42 8.53
C ALA A 67 -4.68 1.06 9.78
N GLU A 68 -5.02 0.01 10.51
CA GLU A 68 -4.23 -0.47 11.65
C GLU A 68 -2.83 -0.94 11.24
N GLN A 69 -2.68 -1.46 10.01
CA GLN A 69 -1.39 -1.87 9.44
C GLN A 69 -0.45 -0.68 9.19
N GLU A 70 -0.96 0.56 9.11
CA GLU A 70 -0.13 1.74 8.85
C GLU A 70 0.97 1.95 9.90
N GLY A 71 0.75 1.47 11.14
CA GLY A 71 1.73 1.54 12.21
C GLY A 71 3.02 0.78 11.95
N ALA A 72 3.01 -0.19 11.03
CA ALA A 72 4.19 -0.95 10.64
C ALA A 72 5.11 -0.21 9.64
N PHE A 73 4.62 0.87 9.02
CA PHE A 73 5.40 1.63 8.05
C PHE A 73 6.35 2.65 8.71
N ASP A 74 7.40 3.01 7.97
CA ASP A 74 8.33 4.07 8.36
C ASP A 74 7.61 5.43 8.52
N ALA A 75 8.25 6.36 9.23
CA ALA A 75 7.65 7.66 9.56
C ALA A 75 7.29 8.49 8.32
N ASP A 76 8.07 8.40 7.27
CA ASP A 76 7.90 9.18 6.05
C ASP A 76 6.74 8.63 5.24
N THR A 77 6.63 7.31 5.13
CA THR A 77 5.47 6.63 4.54
C THR A 77 4.18 6.96 5.30
N ARG A 78 4.19 6.95 6.64
CA ARG A 78 3.01 7.33 7.45
C ARG A 78 2.62 8.79 7.26
N TRP A 79 3.59 9.67 7.05
CA TRP A 79 3.33 11.06 6.69
C TRP A 79 2.72 11.16 5.29
N ALA A 80 3.33 10.48 4.32
CA ALA A 80 2.89 10.50 2.92
C ALA A 80 1.48 9.93 2.75
N LEU A 81 1.12 8.86 3.47
CA LEU A 81 -0.25 8.34 3.54
C LEU A 81 -1.24 9.38 4.05
N ALA A 82 -0.92 10.03 5.18
CA ALA A 82 -1.80 11.04 5.77
C ALA A 82 -1.94 12.30 4.89
N TRP A 83 -0.87 12.69 4.20
CA TRP A 83 -0.89 13.76 3.20
C TRP A 83 -1.74 13.37 1.99
N PHE A 84 -1.47 12.18 1.43
CA PHE A 84 -2.15 11.64 0.27
C PHE A 84 -3.64 11.52 0.51
N GLU A 85 -4.08 11.06 1.69
CA GLU A 85 -5.49 10.95 2.03
C GLU A 85 -6.24 12.30 1.98
N GLN A 86 -5.55 13.41 2.28
CA GLN A 86 -6.14 14.75 2.32
C GLN A 86 -6.01 15.48 1.00
N HIS A 87 -4.84 15.44 0.39
CA HIS A 87 -4.45 16.30 -0.73
C HIS A 87 -4.13 15.51 -2.01
N GLY A 88 -4.07 14.18 -1.95
CA GLY A 88 -3.57 13.36 -3.05
C GLY A 88 -2.13 13.77 -3.41
N PHE A 89 -1.86 13.91 -4.71
CA PHE A 89 -0.59 14.42 -5.24
C PHE A 89 -0.59 15.95 -5.45
N GLU A 90 -1.67 16.64 -5.09
CA GLU A 90 -1.79 18.08 -5.32
C GLU A 90 -1.00 18.90 -4.29
N PRO A 91 -0.52 20.10 -4.67
CA PRO A 91 0.20 20.97 -3.76
C PRO A 91 -0.69 21.61 -2.70
N ALA A 92 -0.20 21.65 -1.47
CA ALA A 92 -0.80 22.38 -0.36
C ALA A 92 0.27 23.14 0.45
N GLU A 93 -0.18 23.88 1.47
CA GLU A 93 0.65 24.82 2.22
C GLU A 93 1.76 24.13 3.03
N TYR A 94 2.95 24.71 3.03
CA TYR A 94 4.10 24.19 3.79
C TYR A 94 3.81 24.07 5.29
N GLY A 95 3.06 25.01 5.88
CA GLY A 95 2.71 24.96 7.30
C GLY A 95 1.89 23.73 7.69
N VAL A 96 1.04 23.23 6.78
CA VAL A 96 0.30 21.97 6.97
C VAL A 96 1.27 20.79 6.93
N ALA A 97 2.19 20.80 5.97
CA ALA A 97 3.21 19.75 5.82
C ALA A 97 4.11 19.67 7.05
N GLU A 98 4.56 20.82 7.55
CA GLU A 98 5.42 20.94 8.72
C GLU A 98 4.70 20.42 9.98
N THR A 99 3.44 20.83 10.20
CA THR A 99 2.64 20.36 11.33
C THR A 99 2.45 18.84 11.29
N LEU A 100 2.13 18.30 10.11
CA LEU A 100 1.97 16.86 9.92
C LEU A 100 3.30 16.12 10.13
N SER A 101 4.43 16.70 9.71
CA SER A 101 5.77 16.09 9.88
C SER A 101 6.13 15.91 11.35
N LYS A 102 5.86 16.92 12.19
CA LYS A 102 6.03 16.85 13.64
C LYS A 102 5.15 15.77 14.26
N ALA A 103 3.88 15.67 13.84
CA ALA A 103 2.94 14.67 14.32
C ALA A 103 3.34 13.22 13.96
N LYS A 104 4.06 13.02 12.85
CA LYS A 104 4.52 11.70 12.39
C LYS A 104 5.98 11.39 12.74
N ASN A 105 6.63 12.27 13.51
CA ASN A 105 8.05 12.17 13.90
C ASN A 105 8.99 12.09 12.68
N THR A 106 8.78 12.98 11.71
CA THR A 106 9.64 13.17 10.53
C THR A 106 9.85 14.67 10.25
N SER A 107 10.52 15.02 9.15
CA SER A 107 10.78 16.40 8.72
C SER A 107 10.54 16.56 7.22
N VAL A 108 10.05 17.74 6.82
CA VAL A 108 9.86 18.08 5.40
C VAL A 108 11.18 18.00 4.63
N GLN A 109 12.29 18.46 5.22
CA GLN A 109 13.60 18.37 4.58
C GLN A 109 14.02 16.91 4.35
N GLY A 110 13.92 16.05 5.37
CA GLY A 110 14.28 14.63 5.23
C GLY A 110 13.43 13.90 4.18
N MET A 111 12.15 14.24 4.06
CA MET A 111 11.28 13.70 3.02
C MET A 111 11.59 14.24 1.62
N GLN A 112 12.09 15.47 1.52
CA GLN A 112 12.58 16.03 0.26
C GLN A 112 13.90 15.37 -0.17
N GLU A 113 14.80 15.10 0.80
CA GLU A 113 16.05 14.36 0.57
C GLU A 113 15.79 12.89 0.20
N ALA A 114 14.77 12.25 0.79
CA ALA A 114 14.24 10.95 0.38
C ALA A 114 13.49 10.98 -0.95
N GLY A 115 13.41 12.12 -1.65
CA GLY A 115 12.77 12.16 -2.97
C GLY A 115 11.29 11.74 -2.99
N ILE A 116 10.55 11.91 -1.88
CA ILE A 116 9.10 11.60 -1.86
C ILE A 116 8.22 12.85 -2.04
N ILE A 117 8.76 14.03 -1.77
CA ILE A 117 8.04 15.30 -1.89
C ILE A 117 8.82 16.35 -2.67
N HIS A 118 8.06 17.28 -3.24
CA HIS A 118 8.58 18.55 -3.73
C HIS A 118 8.13 19.68 -2.80
N ALA A 119 9.08 20.36 -2.15
CA ALA A 119 8.83 21.54 -1.34
C ALA A 119 9.50 22.77 -1.96
N ARG A 120 8.69 23.72 -2.49
CA ARG A 120 9.19 24.96 -3.10
C ARG A 120 8.12 26.05 -3.06
N GLY A 121 8.54 27.30 -2.85
CA GLY A 121 7.65 28.47 -2.96
C GLY A 121 6.51 28.46 -1.93
N GLY A 122 6.77 27.97 -0.71
CA GLY A 122 5.76 27.85 0.35
C GLY A 122 4.76 26.71 0.17
N LYS A 123 4.93 25.88 -0.87
CA LYS A 123 4.05 24.73 -1.15
C LYS A 123 4.82 23.42 -1.06
N VAL A 124 4.10 22.37 -0.68
CA VAL A 124 4.56 20.99 -0.61
C VAL A 124 3.60 20.11 -1.39
N ARG A 125 4.11 19.10 -2.10
CA ARG A 125 3.32 18.02 -2.70
C ARG A 125 4.09 16.71 -2.73
N LEU A 126 3.39 15.60 -2.84
CA LEU A 126 4.00 14.30 -3.16
C LEU A 126 4.48 14.28 -4.63
N LEU A 127 5.57 13.57 -4.87
CA LEU A 127 6.03 13.27 -6.24
C LEU A 127 5.20 12.12 -6.83
N LYS A 128 4.83 12.26 -8.10
CA LYS A 128 4.17 11.19 -8.86
C LYS A 128 5.20 10.16 -9.31
N SER A 129 4.75 8.93 -9.60
CA SER A 129 5.63 7.83 -10.06
C SER A 129 6.53 8.24 -11.23
N GLY A 130 6.01 8.95 -12.23
CA GLY A 130 6.79 9.44 -13.38
C GLY A 130 7.81 10.54 -13.08
N GLU A 131 7.80 11.14 -11.89
CA GLU A 131 8.76 12.16 -11.46
C GLU A 131 9.92 11.58 -10.64
N LEU A 132 9.82 10.29 -10.28
CA LEU A 132 10.85 9.61 -9.49
C LEU A 132 12.06 9.26 -10.33
N ALA A 133 13.23 9.19 -9.69
CA ALA A 133 14.50 8.96 -10.37
C ALA A 133 14.48 7.65 -11.19
N PRO A 134 14.82 7.68 -12.49
CA PRO A 134 14.77 6.50 -13.36
C PRO A 134 15.79 5.44 -12.94
N ASP A 135 16.93 5.88 -12.40
CA ASP A 135 18.11 5.12 -11.97
C ASP A 135 18.15 4.83 -10.47
N TRP A 136 17.02 5.03 -9.77
CA TRP A 136 16.91 4.74 -8.33
C TRP A 136 17.32 3.30 -7.99
N ASP A 137 18.13 3.17 -6.94
CA ASP A 137 18.70 1.91 -6.49
C ASP A 137 18.46 1.74 -4.98
N PRO A 138 17.58 0.83 -4.56
CA PRO A 138 17.21 0.71 -3.14
C PRO A 138 18.35 0.27 -2.23
N GLU A 139 19.42 -0.32 -2.79
CA GLU A 139 20.61 -0.71 -2.01
C GLU A 139 21.53 0.48 -1.70
N LYS A 140 21.39 1.60 -2.42
CA LYS A 140 22.19 2.83 -2.24
C LYS A 140 21.41 3.94 -1.55
N ASP A 141 20.14 3.71 -1.29
CA ASP A 141 19.25 4.69 -0.69
C ASP A 141 19.43 4.73 0.85
N PRO A 142 19.97 5.84 1.41
CA PRO A 142 20.21 5.95 2.84
C PRO A 142 18.91 6.13 3.64
N ARG A 143 17.80 6.46 2.98
CA ARG A 143 16.50 6.77 3.60
C ARG A 143 15.36 6.04 2.88
N LEU A 144 15.58 4.77 2.55
CA LEU A 144 14.60 3.94 1.86
C LEU A 144 13.23 3.93 2.57
N THR A 145 12.22 4.50 1.94
CA THR A 145 10.84 4.47 2.42
C THR A 145 9.98 3.44 1.68
N VAL A 146 8.97 2.88 2.35
CA VAL A 146 8.00 1.99 1.69
C VAL A 146 7.21 2.75 0.61
N TRP A 147 6.98 4.06 0.81
CA TRP A 147 6.35 4.93 -0.18
C TRP A 147 7.09 4.96 -1.52
N GLU A 148 8.41 5.16 -1.49
CA GLU A 148 9.25 5.13 -2.69
C GLU A 148 9.19 3.76 -3.36
N MET A 149 9.33 2.69 -2.58
CA MET A 149 9.31 1.33 -3.08
C MET A 149 8.07 1.05 -3.94
N VAL A 150 6.87 1.40 -3.45
CA VAL A 150 5.62 1.20 -4.18
C VAL A 150 5.60 2.00 -5.48
N HIS A 151 5.96 3.27 -5.44
CA HIS A 151 5.84 4.13 -6.62
C HIS A 151 6.92 3.85 -7.66
N HIS A 152 8.11 3.42 -7.24
CA HIS A 152 9.13 2.90 -8.15
C HIS A 152 8.72 1.56 -8.77
N LEU A 153 8.10 0.65 -7.99
CA LEU A 153 7.57 -0.61 -8.53
C LEU A 153 6.47 -0.36 -9.56
N ILE A 154 5.55 0.58 -9.31
CA ILE A 154 4.54 1.00 -10.29
C ILE A 154 5.20 1.57 -11.55
N ARG A 155 6.16 2.49 -11.40
CA ARG A 155 6.87 3.09 -12.54
C ARG A 155 7.58 2.02 -13.40
N VAL A 156 8.24 1.07 -12.77
CA VAL A 156 8.99 0.02 -13.48
C VAL A 156 8.05 -1.04 -14.06
N LEU A 157 6.90 -1.29 -13.44
CA LEU A 157 5.88 -2.21 -13.96
C LEU A 157 5.29 -1.74 -15.29
N GLU A 158 5.28 -0.43 -15.56
CA GLU A 158 4.92 0.12 -16.90
C GLU A 158 5.86 -0.39 -18.01
N GLN A 159 7.05 -0.86 -17.66
CA GLN A 159 8.04 -1.46 -18.57
C GLN A 159 7.93 -3.00 -18.62
N GLY A 160 7.06 -3.59 -17.80
CA GLY A 160 6.78 -5.03 -17.74
C GLY A 160 7.16 -5.69 -16.41
N GLU A 161 6.55 -6.86 -16.16
CA GLU A 161 6.71 -7.63 -14.92
C GLU A 161 8.15 -8.09 -14.69
N ALA A 162 8.90 -8.38 -15.75
CA ALA A 162 10.31 -8.76 -15.65
C ALA A 162 11.20 -7.63 -15.13
N ALA A 163 10.87 -6.37 -15.42
CA ALA A 163 11.58 -5.21 -14.90
C ALA A 163 11.23 -4.98 -13.43
N ALA A 164 9.94 -5.07 -13.08
CA ALA A 164 9.49 -4.97 -11.69
C ALA A 164 10.09 -6.09 -10.83
N ALA A 165 10.22 -7.30 -11.37
CA ALA A 165 10.86 -8.44 -10.71
C ALA A 165 12.34 -8.19 -10.39
N ALA A 166 13.07 -7.52 -11.28
CA ALA A 166 14.46 -7.12 -11.02
C ALA A 166 14.54 -6.16 -9.82
N LEU A 167 13.59 -5.22 -9.71
CA LEU A 167 13.52 -4.31 -8.58
C LEU A 167 13.11 -5.02 -7.28
N VAL A 168 12.13 -5.93 -7.33
CA VAL A 168 11.74 -6.77 -6.18
C VAL A 168 12.91 -7.61 -5.67
N ALA A 169 13.73 -8.17 -6.57
CA ALA A 169 14.92 -8.93 -6.18
C ALA A 169 15.90 -8.07 -5.35
N LYS A 170 16.10 -6.80 -5.73
CA LYS A 170 16.93 -5.84 -4.97
C LYS A 170 16.32 -5.43 -3.63
N LEU A 171 14.99 -5.31 -3.56
CA LEU A 171 14.25 -4.96 -2.33
C LEU A 171 14.23 -6.09 -1.29
N ARG A 172 14.49 -7.32 -1.71
CA ARG A 172 14.54 -8.53 -0.87
C ARG A 172 13.27 -8.64 0.00
N GLY A 173 13.40 -8.99 1.29
CA GLY A 173 12.27 -9.20 2.20
C GLY A 173 11.43 -7.95 2.51
N ARG A 174 11.78 -6.77 1.98
CA ARG A 174 10.99 -5.54 2.14
C ARG A 174 9.90 -5.39 1.06
N ALA A 175 9.99 -6.15 -0.02
CA ALA A 175 9.05 -6.05 -1.14
C ALA A 175 7.60 -6.31 -0.71
N ASP A 176 7.37 -7.25 0.22
CA ASP A 176 6.02 -7.54 0.71
C ASP A 176 5.38 -6.34 1.43
N THR A 177 6.16 -5.55 2.16
CA THR A 177 5.67 -4.31 2.80
C THR A 177 5.22 -3.27 1.76
N ALA A 178 5.86 -3.23 0.58
CA ALA A 178 5.39 -2.37 -0.51
C ALA A 178 4.02 -2.85 -1.04
N ARG A 179 3.85 -4.16 -1.20
CA ARG A 179 2.54 -4.72 -1.59
C ARG A 179 1.45 -4.42 -0.56
N GLU A 180 1.75 -4.53 0.73
CA GLU A 180 0.82 -4.15 1.81
C GLU A 180 0.41 -2.67 1.71
N LEU A 181 1.38 -1.77 1.46
CA LEU A 181 1.09 -0.36 1.24
C LEU A 181 0.21 -0.13 0.00
N ALA A 182 0.39 -0.91 -1.08
CA ALA A 182 -0.44 -0.81 -2.28
C ALA A 182 -1.92 -1.15 -2.00
N TYR A 183 -2.22 -2.14 -1.15
CA TYR A 183 -3.59 -2.39 -0.70
C TYR A 183 -4.18 -1.17 0.01
N ARG A 184 -3.43 -0.57 0.94
CA ARG A 184 -3.91 0.60 1.69
C ARG A 184 -4.16 1.79 0.76
N LEU A 185 -3.24 2.06 -0.15
CA LEU A 185 -3.34 3.15 -1.11
C LEU A 185 -4.53 2.98 -2.06
N TYR A 186 -4.79 1.75 -2.53
CA TYR A 186 -5.98 1.46 -3.31
C TYR A 186 -7.27 1.82 -2.55
N THR A 187 -7.41 1.38 -1.30
CA THR A 187 -8.58 1.66 -0.47
C THR A 187 -8.80 3.17 -0.28
N VAL A 188 -7.72 3.93 -0.06
CA VAL A 188 -7.80 5.40 0.00
C VAL A 188 -8.33 5.96 -1.33
N CYS A 189 -7.79 5.49 -2.46
CA CYS A 189 -8.20 5.94 -3.79
C CYS A 189 -9.66 5.59 -4.11
N ASP A 190 -10.14 4.38 -3.79
CA ASP A 190 -11.52 4.01 -4.07
C ASP A 190 -12.52 4.87 -3.27
N ARG A 191 -12.24 5.09 -1.98
CA ARG A 191 -13.05 5.96 -1.13
C ARG A 191 -13.07 7.42 -1.62
N LYS A 192 -11.93 7.92 -2.12
CA LYS A 192 -11.78 9.27 -2.68
C LYS A 192 -12.18 9.38 -4.15
N LYS A 193 -12.54 8.26 -4.80
CA LYS A 193 -12.86 8.16 -6.23
C LYS A 193 -11.72 8.62 -7.15
N TRP A 194 -10.47 8.36 -6.76
CA TRP A 194 -9.26 8.61 -7.56
C TRP A 194 -8.92 7.42 -8.46
N ALA A 195 -9.73 7.22 -9.50
CA ALA A 195 -9.68 6.03 -10.36
C ALA A 195 -8.29 5.76 -10.97
N GLN A 196 -7.62 6.79 -11.49
CA GLN A 196 -6.31 6.60 -12.15
C GLN A 196 -5.24 6.06 -11.18
N ALA A 197 -5.19 6.58 -9.96
CA ALA A 197 -4.25 6.10 -8.94
C ALA A 197 -4.65 4.70 -8.45
N ALA A 198 -5.95 4.43 -8.26
CA ALA A 198 -6.44 3.10 -7.89
C ALA A 198 -6.03 2.02 -8.90
N LEU A 199 -6.09 2.32 -10.20
CA LEU A 199 -5.68 1.37 -11.25
C LEU A 199 -4.22 0.96 -11.12
N ALA A 200 -3.32 1.90 -10.82
CA ALA A 200 -1.90 1.62 -10.66
C ALA A 200 -1.63 0.69 -9.46
N TYR A 201 -2.24 0.97 -8.29
CA TYR A 201 -2.09 0.12 -7.10
C TYR A 201 -2.71 -1.26 -7.30
N ASN A 202 -3.87 -1.33 -7.98
CA ASN A 202 -4.49 -2.61 -8.31
C ASN A 202 -3.62 -3.45 -9.24
N GLY A 203 -3.08 -2.83 -10.30
CA GLY A 203 -2.21 -3.51 -11.26
C GLY A 203 -0.95 -4.08 -10.60
N LEU A 204 -0.32 -3.34 -9.68
CA LEU A 204 0.85 -3.82 -8.95
C LEU A 204 0.55 -5.10 -8.15
N VAL A 205 -0.56 -5.12 -7.41
CA VAL A 205 -0.93 -6.29 -6.59
C VAL A 205 -1.34 -7.47 -7.48
N GLN A 206 -2.07 -7.20 -8.57
CA GLN A 206 -2.51 -8.23 -9.51
C GLN A 206 -1.33 -8.92 -10.21
N SER A 207 -0.30 -8.17 -10.61
CA SER A 207 0.93 -8.71 -11.21
C SER A 207 1.91 -9.30 -10.19
N TRP A 208 1.66 -9.15 -8.88
CA TRP A 208 2.60 -9.56 -7.84
C TRP A 208 3.03 -11.03 -7.88
N PRO A 209 2.13 -12.02 -8.10
CA PRO A 209 2.53 -13.42 -8.15
C PRO A 209 3.60 -13.71 -9.21
N GLU A 210 3.45 -13.11 -10.40
CA GLU A 210 4.41 -13.30 -11.49
C GLU A 210 5.70 -12.52 -11.25
N ILE A 211 5.61 -11.28 -10.74
CA ILE A 211 6.76 -10.49 -10.31
C ILE A 211 7.60 -11.26 -9.28
N ALA A 212 6.95 -11.86 -8.28
CA ALA A 212 7.61 -12.63 -7.23
C ALA A 212 8.26 -13.91 -7.77
N ARG A 213 7.57 -14.64 -8.69
CA ARG A 213 8.13 -15.81 -9.37
C ARG A 213 9.40 -15.46 -10.15
N LEU A 214 9.32 -14.43 -11.00
CA LEU A 214 10.46 -13.95 -11.80
C LEU A 214 11.62 -13.42 -10.94
N ALA A 215 11.32 -12.77 -9.81
CA ALA A 215 12.35 -12.29 -8.88
C ALA A 215 13.08 -13.45 -8.18
N GLN A 216 12.37 -14.55 -7.89
CA GLN A 216 12.99 -15.76 -7.34
C GLN A 216 13.84 -16.50 -8.37
N GLU A 217 13.40 -16.57 -9.63
CA GLU A 217 14.15 -17.20 -10.74
C GLU A 217 15.42 -16.45 -11.13
N ARG A 218 15.50 -15.15 -10.84
CA ARG A 218 16.72 -14.36 -11.01
C ARG A 218 17.81 -14.66 -9.98
N LYS A 219 17.44 -14.98 -8.73
CA LYS A 219 18.41 -15.31 -7.67
C LYS A 219 19.39 -16.44 -8.05
N PRO A 220 18.96 -17.54 -8.70
CA PRO A 220 19.88 -18.56 -9.22
C PRO A 220 20.91 -18.05 -10.22
N LEU A 221 20.56 -17.08 -11.06
CA LEU A 221 21.43 -16.60 -12.14
C LEU A 221 22.60 -15.76 -11.60
N ASP A 222 22.33 -14.88 -10.65
CA ASP A 222 23.36 -14.04 -10.02
C ASP A 222 24.31 -14.90 -9.16
N GLN A 223 23.79 -15.91 -8.45
CA GLN A 223 24.62 -16.85 -7.68
C GLN A 223 25.48 -17.77 -8.55
N GLN A 224 25.04 -18.14 -9.75
CA GLN A 224 25.87 -18.91 -10.69
C GLN A 224 27.00 -18.06 -11.26
N LEU A 225 26.78 -16.78 -11.55
CA LEU A 225 27.82 -15.90 -12.10
C LEU A 225 28.94 -15.61 -11.08
N ASP A 226 28.62 -15.48 -9.80
CA ASP A 226 29.62 -15.29 -8.74
C ASP A 226 30.55 -16.52 -8.56
N ILE A 227 30.07 -17.74 -8.83
CA ILE A 227 30.87 -18.98 -8.69
C ILE A 227 31.89 -19.16 -9.84
N PHE A 228 31.68 -18.50 -10.98
CA PHE A 228 32.61 -18.54 -12.12
C PHE A 228 33.57 -17.32 -12.16
N ALA A 229 33.49 -16.42 -11.18
CA ALA A 229 34.30 -15.22 -11.09
C ALA A 229 35.46 -15.31 -10.06
N GLU A 230 35.64 -16.46 -9.41
CA GLU A 230 36.81 -16.82 -8.58
C GLU A 230 37.81 -17.68 -9.36
#